data_AF-A0A349QTC1-F1
#
_entry.id   AF-A0A349QTC1-F1
#
_cell.length_a   1.000
_cell.length_b   1.000
_cell.length_c   1.000
_cell.angle_alpha   90.00
_cell.angle_beta   90.00
_cell.angle_gamma   90.00
#
_symmetry.space_group_name_H-M   'P 1'
#
loop_
_entity.id
_entity.type
_entity.pdbx_description
1 polymer ?
#
loop_
_entity_poly.entity_id
_entity_poly.type
_entity_poly.pdbx_seq_one_letter_code
_entity_poly.pdbx_strand_id
1 'polypeptide(L)'
;MDNQGPNNYNNGNNNYNNNGGNGGGGNGNNGGNGGKDNHNGQLIMAFVLVSLIVLFIMSMVSNRFSQMSTQEISYSEFLEKVEAGEIKSVEIGSYEIDITPVTKDKSPYQPTYYCGRVADEDLIPLLKEKGVEIYGVIPDNTSTWIYSILSYLIPLVLIWVLLGFLMKRMGGGAMGVGKSNAKVYVEKQTGVTFKDVAGQDEAKESLQEVVDFLHNPKKYSEIGAKLPKGALLVGPPGTGKTLLAKAVAGEAKVPFFSLAGSDFVEMFVGVGA
;
A
#
# COMPACT_ATOMS: atom_id res chain seq x y z
N MET A 1 -62.12 6.21 -30.31
CA MET A 1 -62.50 5.81 -28.94
C MET A 1 -61.23 5.34 -28.26
N ASP A 2 -60.83 6.14 -27.28
CA ASP A 2 -59.78 5.95 -26.29
C ASP A 2 -59.99 4.61 -25.54
N ASN A 3 -59.06 3.98 -24.82
CA ASN A 3 -58.06 4.54 -23.92
C ASN A 3 -57.17 3.40 -23.33
N GLN A 4 -56.04 3.82 -22.75
CA GLN A 4 -55.31 3.21 -21.62
C GLN A 4 -54.50 1.91 -21.80
N GLY A 5 -53.18 2.09 -21.95
CA GLY A 5 -52.27 2.11 -20.79
C GLY A 5 -51.54 0.81 -20.38
N PRO A 6 -50.34 0.91 -19.80
CA PRO A 6 -49.22 0.00 -20.07
C PRO A 6 -48.88 -0.94 -18.91
N ASN A 7 -48.24 -2.08 -19.19
CA ASN A 7 -47.59 -2.88 -18.15
C ASN A 7 -46.08 -3.00 -18.37
N ASN A 8 -45.41 -2.57 -17.31
CA ASN A 8 -44.00 -2.34 -17.11
C ASN A 8 -43.41 -3.58 -16.42
N TYR A 9 -42.41 -4.24 -17.02
CA TYR A 9 -41.62 -5.26 -16.33
C TYR A 9 -40.13 -4.89 -16.41
N ASN A 10 -39.77 -4.02 -15.47
CA ASN A 10 -38.56 -4.01 -14.64
C ASN A 10 -37.50 -5.09 -14.96
N ASN A 11 -36.42 -4.72 -15.65
CA ASN A 11 -35.19 -5.51 -15.73
C ASN A 11 -34.18 -4.96 -14.71
N GLY A 12 -34.17 -5.57 -13.53
CA GLY A 12 -33.27 -5.25 -12.43
C GLY A 12 -31.86 -5.74 -12.70
N ASN A 13 -30.99 -4.78 -12.97
CA ASN A 13 -29.54 -4.86 -12.84
C ASN A 13 -29.16 -5.47 -11.47
N ASN A 14 -28.44 -6.60 -11.45
CA ASN A 14 -27.80 -7.09 -10.22
C ASN A 14 -26.38 -7.54 -10.51
N ASN A 15 -25.51 -6.59 -10.27
CA ASN A 15 -24.08 -6.69 -10.11
C ASN A 15 -23.80 -7.41 -8.79
N TYR A 16 -23.18 -8.60 -8.82
CA TYR A 16 -22.68 -9.26 -7.61
C TYR A 16 -21.16 -9.43 -7.70
N ASN A 17 -20.49 -8.45 -7.12
CA ASN A 17 -19.13 -8.52 -6.62
C ASN A 17 -19.21 -9.01 -5.17
N ASN A 18 -18.63 -10.17 -4.81
CA ASN A 18 -18.03 -10.32 -3.48
C ASN A 18 -17.01 -11.47 -3.37
N ASN A 19 -15.79 -11.02 -3.11
CA ASN A 19 -14.71 -11.50 -2.27
C ASN A 19 -15.00 -12.57 -1.18
N GLY A 20 -13.93 -13.31 -0.83
CA GLY A 20 -13.76 -14.14 0.39
C GLY A 20 -13.71 -15.64 0.07
N GLY A 21 -12.66 -16.43 0.30
CA GLY A 21 -11.68 -16.48 1.41
C GLY A 21 -11.67 -17.95 1.89
N ASN A 22 -10.65 -18.75 1.57
CA ASN A 22 -9.46 -19.10 2.39
C ASN A 22 -9.65 -20.26 3.39
N GLY A 23 -8.63 -21.14 3.44
CA GLY A 23 -8.33 -22.14 4.48
C GLY A 23 -8.06 -23.53 3.90
N GLY A 24 -6.92 -24.22 4.09
CA GLY A 24 -5.73 -24.01 4.92
C GLY A 24 -5.14 -25.38 5.34
N GLY A 25 -3.81 -25.48 5.45
CA GLY A 25 -3.03 -26.57 6.08
C GLY A 25 -2.30 -27.48 5.08
N GLY A 26 -0.98 -27.38 4.86
CA GLY A 26 0.15 -27.73 5.75
C GLY A 26 0.83 -28.97 5.13
N ASN A 27 2.13 -29.27 5.16
CA ASN A 27 3.38 -28.81 5.77
C ASN A 27 4.49 -29.65 5.07
N GLY A 28 5.74 -29.17 4.95
CA GLY A 28 6.84 -30.06 4.53
C GLY A 28 8.12 -29.41 3.98
N ASN A 29 9.04 -29.08 4.88
CA ASN A 29 10.50 -28.88 4.72
C ASN A 29 11.18 -29.43 3.44
N ASN A 30 12.07 -28.63 2.82
CA ASN A 30 13.51 -28.94 2.83
C ASN A 30 14.38 -27.76 2.39
N GLY A 31 15.56 -27.65 3.00
CA GLY A 31 16.49 -26.53 2.85
C GLY A 31 17.35 -26.58 1.58
N GLY A 32 17.67 -25.39 1.07
CA GLY A 32 18.69 -25.14 0.04
C GLY A 32 19.11 -23.67 0.14
N ASN A 33 20.35 -23.44 0.52
CA ASN A 33 20.95 -22.13 0.78
C ASN A 33 21.20 -21.40 -0.55
N GLY A 34 20.48 -20.32 -0.80
CA GLY A 34 20.70 -19.41 -1.92
C GLY A 34 20.01 -18.08 -1.63
N GLY A 35 20.80 -17.00 -1.61
CA GLY A 35 20.39 -15.58 -1.50
C GLY A 35 19.05 -15.30 -0.85
N LYS A 36 19.06 -14.97 0.45
CA LYS A 36 17.90 -14.40 1.14
C LYS A 36 17.58 -13.03 0.52
N ASP A 37 16.84 -13.05 -0.58
CA ASP A 37 16.10 -11.89 -1.06
C ASP A 37 14.98 -11.70 -0.06
N ASN A 38 15.32 -10.98 1.01
CA ASN A 38 14.40 -10.57 2.05
C ASN A 38 13.41 -9.63 1.39
N HIS A 39 12.38 -10.13 0.70
CA HIS A 39 11.37 -9.31 0.03
C HIS A 39 10.65 -8.42 1.05
N ASN A 40 10.50 -8.89 2.29
CA ASN A 40 10.07 -8.08 3.42
C ASN A 40 11.10 -7.02 3.81
N GLY A 41 12.40 -7.34 3.73
CA GLY A 41 13.50 -6.40 3.95
C GLY A 41 13.61 -5.35 2.84
N GLN A 42 13.31 -5.70 1.60
CA GLN A 42 13.23 -4.78 0.46
C GLN A 42 12.00 -3.88 0.56
N LEU A 43 10.84 -4.40 0.97
CA LEU A 43 9.66 -3.58 1.25
C LEU A 43 9.88 -2.67 2.45
N ILE A 44 10.44 -3.18 3.55
CA ILE A 44 10.83 -2.37 4.71
C ILE A 44 11.86 -1.31 4.29
N MET A 45 12.86 -1.67 3.48
CA MET A 45 13.82 -0.70 2.94
C MET A 45 13.14 0.34 2.05
N ALA A 46 12.18 -0.05 1.20
CA ALA A 46 11.43 0.89 0.36
C ALA A 46 10.57 1.84 1.20
N PHE A 47 9.90 1.35 2.24
CA PHE A 47 9.13 2.17 3.18
C PHE A 47 10.01 3.10 4.00
N VAL A 48 11.18 2.62 4.45
CA VAL A 48 12.19 3.44 5.12
C VAL A 48 12.72 4.51 4.17
N LEU A 49 13.01 4.16 2.91
CA LEU A 49 13.45 5.11 1.88
C LEU A 49 12.41 6.19 1.62
N VAL A 50 11.15 5.82 1.39
CA VAL A 50 10.08 6.80 1.15
C VAL A 50 9.87 7.69 2.37
N SER A 51 9.92 7.12 3.58
CA SER A 51 9.78 7.89 4.83
C SER A 51 10.95 8.85 5.03
N LEU A 52 12.18 8.44 4.71
CA LEU A 52 13.37 9.29 4.74
C LEU A 52 13.28 10.41 3.70
N ILE A 53 12.77 10.12 2.50
CA ILE A 53 12.55 11.13 1.45
C ILE A 53 11.50 12.15 1.89
N VAL A 54 10.40 11.71 2.50
CA VAL A 54 9.36 12.61 3.02
C VAL A 54 9.90 13.46 4.16
N LEU A 55 10.66 12.89 5.10
CA LEU A 55 11.31 13.63 6.17
C LEU A 55 12.33 14.64 5.62
N PHE A 56 13.09 14.26 4.59
CA PHE A 56 14.04 15.14 3.92
C PHE A 56 13.32 16.31 3.23
N ILE A 57 12.24 16.03 2.50
CA ILE A 57 11.42 17.06 1.86
C ILE A 57 10.77 17.96 2.92
N MET A 58 10.25 17.40 4.01
CA MET A 58 9.63 18.20 5.08
C MET A 58 10.67 19.04 5.83
N SER A 59 11.89 18.54 6.02
CA SER A 59 13.01 19.30 6.56
C SER A 59 13.43 20.42 5.61
N MET A 60 13.44 20.17 4.30
CA MET A 60 13.76 21.17 3.30
C MET A 60 12.68 22.26 3.23
N VAL A 61 11.40 21.88 3.26
CA VAL A 61 10.27 22.80 3.29
C VAL A 61 10.25 23.60 4.58
N SER A 62 10.44 22.97 5.74
CA SER A 62 10.48 23.66 7.04
C SER A 62 11.65 24.64 7.15
N ASN A 63 12.83 24.25 6.66
CA ASN A 63 13.99 25.15 6.64
C ASN A 63 13.77 26.33 5.67
N ARG A 64 13.16 26.08 4.50
CA ARG A 64 12.77 27.15 3.56
C ARG A 64 11.66 28.05 4.14
N PHE A 65 10.77 27.48 4.94
CA PHE A 65 9.69 28.20 5.59
C PHE A 65 10.20 29.14 6.69
N SER A 66 11.13 28.67 7.52
CA SER A 66 11.79 29.50 8.54
C SER A 66 12.63 30.63 7.95
N GLN A 67 13.23 30.41 6.77
CA GLN A 67 13.99 31.44 6.06
C GLN A 67 13.11 32.47 5.35
N MET A 68 11.83 32.16 5.08
CA MET A 68 10.90 33.13 4.48
C MET A 68 10.30 34.11 5.51
N SER A 69 10.28 33.76 6.79
CA SER A 69 9.74 34.62 7.85
C SER A 69 10.77 35.55 8.48
N THR A 70 12.06 35.42 8.15
CA THR A 70 13.13 36.19 8.80
C THR A 70 13.77 37.12 7.78
N GLN A 71 13.61 38.43 7.96
CA GLN A 71 14.17 39.44 7.04
C GLN A 71 15.33 40.18 7.70
N GLU A 72 16.44 40.32 6.97
CA GLU A 72 17.57 41.14 7.41
C GLU A 72 17.22 42.61 7.19
N ILE A 73 17.36 43.43 8.24
CA ILE A 73 17.22 44.89 8.14
C ILE A 73 18.50 45.56 8.60
N SER A 74 18.76 46.75 8.08
CA SER A 74 19.92 47.54 8.52
C SER A 74 19.74 48.02 9.96
N TYR A 75 20.85 48.30 10.66
CA TYR A 75 20.80 48.85 12.01
C TYR A 75 20.05 50.20 12.05
N SER A 76 20.23 51.05 11.03
CA SER A 76 19.52 52.32 10.91
C SER A 76 18.01 52.14 10.73
N GLU A 77 17.60 51.17 9.93
CA GLU A 77 16.18 50.84 9.73
C GLU A 77 15.54 50.25 10.99
N PHE A 78 16.30 49.48 11.76
CA PHE A 78 15.89 49.02 13.08
C PHE A 78 15.62 50.21 14.02
N LEU A 79 16.54 51.18 14.12
CA LEU A 79 16.35 52.38 14.93
C LEU A 79 15.09 53.16 14.52
N GLU A 80 14.85 53.34 13.23
CA GLU A 80 13.65 54.00 12.71
C GLU A 80 12.37 53.28 13.16
N LYS A 81 12.35 51.95 13.12
CA LYS A 81 11.22 51.13 13.58
C LYS A 81 11.02 51.18 15.10
N VAL A 82 12.09 51.27 15.87
CA VAL A 82 12.05 51.48 17.33
C VAL A 82 11.45 52.84 17.65
N GLU A 83 11.89 53.89 16.96
CA GLU A 83 11.37 55.24 17.13
C GLU A 83 9.88 55.36 16.77
N ALA A 84 9.46 54.65 15.71
CA ALA A 84 8.08 54.52 15.27
C ALA A 84 7.19 53.72 16.24
N GLY A 85 7.77 53.05 17.24
CA GLY A 85 7.03 52.23 18.21
C GLY A 85 6.47 50.93 17.60
N GLU A 86 7.09 50.45 16.51
CA GLU A 86 6.68 49.23 15.81
C GLU A 86 7.35 47.97 16.38
N ILE A 87 8.21 48.10 17.39
CA ILE A 87 8.97 47.00 17.99
C ILE A 87 8.41 46.65 19.37
N LYS A 88 8.15 45.35 19.59
CA LYS A 88 7.63 44.82 20.85
C LYS A 88 8.76 44.39 21.78
N SER A 89 9.68 43.58 21.24
CA SER A 89 10.79 43.02 22.00
C SER A 89 12.03 42.87 21.14
N VAL A 90 13.18 42.99 21.80
CA VAL A 90 14.50 42.87 21.19
C VAL A 90 15.32 41.89 22.01
N GLU A 91 15.93 40.91 21.34
CA GLU A 91 16.84 39.95 21.94
C GLU A 91 18.26 40.23 21.44
N ILE A 92 19.15 40.62 22.36
CA ILE A 92 20.50 41.07 22.02
C ILE A 92 21.46 39.87 22.13
N GLY A 93 21.81 39.32 20.97
CA GLY A 93 22.78 38.24 20.83
C GLY A 93 24.24 38.69 20.87
N SER A 94 25.13 37.72 20.66
CA SER A 94 26.58 37.99 20.58
C SER A 94 26.97 38.65 19.26
N TYR A 95 26.26 38.37 18.17
CA TYR A 95 26.59 38.83 16.81
C TYR A 95 25.43 39.55 16.11
N GLU A 96 24.20 39.20 16.47
CA GLU A 96 22.97 39.73 15.87
C GLU A 96 21.99 40.16 16.95
N ILE A 97 21.04 40.98 16.55
CA ILE A 97 19.93 41.46 17.36
C ILE A 97 18.66 40.95 16.69
N ASP A 98 17.93 40.09 17.41
CA ASP A 98 16.65 39.55 16.96
C ASP A 98 15.52 40.50 17.37
N ILE A 99 14.67 40.85 16.42
CA ILE A 99 13.68 41.93 16.54
C ILE A 99 12.28 41.36 16.28
N THR A 100 11.42 41.51 17.28
CA THR A 100 10.02 41.10 17.20
C THR A 100 9.12 42.34 17.08
N PRO A 101 8.39 42.53 15.97
CA PRO A 101 7.51 43.69 15.79
C PRO A 101 6.23 43.59 16.64
N VAL A 102 5.58 44.74 16.89
CA VAL A 102 4.27 44.84 17.53
C VAL A 102 3.20 44.36 16.56
N THR A 103 2.73 43.13 16.74
CA THR A 103 1.69 42.57 15.88
C THR A 103 0.30 43.02 16.31
N LYS A 104 -0.44 43.63 15.39
CA LYS A 104 -1.88 43.91 15.55
C LYS A 104 -2.76 42.77 15.03
N ASP A 105 -2.21 41.87 14.20
CA ASP A 105 -2.93 40.75 13.60
C ASP A 105 -2.52 39.40 14.18
N LYS A 106 -3.52 38.55 14.50
CA LYS A 106 -3.35 37.15 14.94
C LYS A 106 -2.94 36.22 13.79
N SER A 107 -2.11 36.70 12.86
CA SER A 107 -1.54 35.85 11.82
C SER A 107 -0.50 34.93 12.46
N PRO A 108 -0.53 33.61 12.21
CA PRO A 108 0.54 32.69 12.60
C PRO A 108 1.83 32.91 11.80
N TYR A 109 1.80 33.77 10.78
CA TYR A 109 2.96 34.17 10.00
C TYR A 109 3.27 35.63 10.27
N GLN A 110 4.30 35.86 11.08
CA GLN A 110 4.79 37.20 11.41
C GLN A 110 6.25 37.27 11.00
N PRO A 111 6.63 38.27 10.18
CA PRO A 111 8.01 38.45 9.82
C PRO A 111 8.80 38.88 11.07
N THR A 112 9.79 38.09 11.45
CA THR A 112 10.82 38.47 12.41
C THR A 112 11.93 39.19 11.65
N TYR A 113 12.53 40.19 12.28
CA TYR A 113 13.66 40.90 11.69
C TYR A 113 14.93 40.59 12.48
N TYR A 114 16.07 40.64 11.82
CA TYR A 114 17.36 40.58 12.49
C TYR A 114 18.30 41.62 11.90
N CYS A 115 19.19 42.15 12.73
CA CYS A 115 20.23 43.06 12.28
C CYS A 115 21.58 42.74 12.96
N GLY A 116 22.67 43.11 12.31
CA GLY A 116 24.00 42.97 12.88
C GLY A 116 24.16 43.82 14.15
N ARG A 117 24.79 43.26 15.19
CA ARG A 117 25.00 43.98 16.44
C ARG A 117 26.03 45.11 16.24
N VAL A 118 25.57 46.35 16.42
CA VAL A 118 26.43 47.53 16.49
C VAL A 118 26.68 47.89 17.95
N ALA A 119 27.92 48.24 18.29
CA ALA A 119 28.27 48.73 19.62
C ALA A 119 27.77 50.18 19.75
N ASP A 120 26.53 50.33 20.22
CA ASP A 120 25.85 51.60 20.43
C ASP A 120 25.46 51.71 21.91
N GLU A 121 25.99 52.74 22.58
CA GLU A 121 25.74 52.98 24.01
C GLU A 121 24.35 53.58 24.25
N ASP A 122 23.76 54.22 23.23
CA ASP A 122 22.47 54.93 23.32
C ASP A 122 21.27 54.02 23.02
N LEU A 123 21.51 52.82 22.48
CA LEU A 123 20.46 51.86 22.12
C LEU A 123 19.64 51.38 23.32
N ILE A 124 20.29 51.02 24.43
CA ILE A 124 19.59 50.53 25.63
C ILE A 124 18.70 51.63 26.25
N PRO A 125 19.18 52.89 26.41
CA PRO A 125 18.32 54.01 26.77
C PRO A 125 17.12 54.21 25.85
N LEU A 126 17.33 54.20 24.53
CA LEU A 126 16.27 54.40 23.53
C LEU A 126 15.19 53.33 23.61
N LEU A 127 15.59 52.05 23.73
CA LEU A 127 14.66 50.93 23.87
C LEU A 127 13.83 51.03 25.16
N LYS A 128 14.45 51.47 26.27
CA LYS A 128 13.75 51.71 27.54
C LYS A 128 12.77 52.87 27.47
N GLU A 129 13.14 53.97 26.81
CA GLU A 129 12.28 55.13 26.61
C GLU A 129 11.01 54.76 25.84
N LYS A 130 11.17 53.94 24.79
CA LYS A 130 10.07 53.46 23.94
C LYS A 130 9.30 52.28 24.52
N GLY A 131 9.69 51.77 25.70
CA GLY A 131 9.00 50.68 26.38
C GLY A 131 9.17 49.32 25.71
N VAL A 132 10.27 49.10 24.99
CA VAL A 132 10.58 47.82 24.32
C VAL A 132 11.12 46.82 25.34
N GLU A 133 10.63 45.58 25.31
CA GLU A 133 11.14 44.51 26.19
C GLU A 133 12.51 44.03 25.71
N ILE A 134 13.53 44.13 26.57
CA ILE A 134 14.90 43.73 26.27
C ILE A 134 15.17 42.35 26.89
N TYR A 135 15.50 41.38 26.05
CA TYR A 135 15.90 40.04 26.45
C TYR A 135 17.39 39.80 26.17
N GLY A 136 18.04 39.08 27.07
CA GLY A 136 19.39 38.56 26.85
C GLY A 136 19.31 37.08 26.52
N VAL A 137 19.98 36.64 25.46
CA VAL A 137 20.05 35.22 25.10
C VAL A 137 20.87 34.51 26.17
N ILE A 138 20.19 33.75 27.04
CA ILE A 138 20.84 32.71 27.81
C ILE A 138 20.72 31.46 26.93
N PRO A 139 21.81 30.95 26.33
CA PRO A 139 21.75 29.77 25.47
C PRO A 139 21.37 28.55 26.32
N ASP A 140 20.07 28.35 26.52
CA ASP A 140 19.51 27.17 27.17
C ASP A 140 19.11 26.15 26.10
N ASN A 141 20.16 25.56 25.53
CA ASN A 141 20.12 24.59 24.42
C ASN A 141 19.26 23.36 24.75
N THR A 142 19.01 23.13 26.05
CA THR A 142 18.18 22.05 26.58
C THR A 142 16.76 22.13 26.01
N SER A 143 16.19 23.33 25.97
CA SER A 143 14.82 23.56 25.49
C SER A 143 14.71 23.37 23.97
N THR A 144 15.71 23.81 23.21
CA THR A 144 15.77 23.68 21.75
C THR A 144 15.83 22.22 21.31
N TRP A 145 16.64 21.38 21.97
CA TRP A 145 16.79 19.99 21.53
C TRP A 145 15.54 19.15 21.83
N ILE A 146 14.89 19.38 22.98
CA ILE A 146 13.60 18.76 23.32
C ILE A 146 12.52 19.18 22.33
N TYR A 147 12.45 20.46 21.96
CA TYR A 147 11.51 20.94 20.95
C TYR A 147 11.79 20.33 19.57
N SER A 148 13.06 20.24 19.15
CA SER A 148 13.44 19.58 17.89
C SER A 148 13.02 18.11 17.89
N ILE A 149 13.30 17.36 18.97
CA ILE A 149 12.91 15.94 19.07
C ILE A 149 11.39 15.80 19.01
N LEU A 150 10.63 16.56 19.81
CA LEU A 150 9.16 16.51 19.79
C LEU A 150 8.58 16.86 18.41
N SER A 151 9.13 17.90 17.77
CA SER A 151 8.71 18.37 16.45
C SER A 151 8.90 17.31 15.37
N TYR A 152 9.98 16.52 15.43
CA TYR A 152 10.19 15.40 14.50
C TYR A 152 9.43 14.11 14.89
N LEU A 153 9.19 13.89 16.18
CA LEU A 153 8.60 12.65 16.70
C LEU A 153 7.07 12.63 16.51
N ILE A 154 6.40 13.78 16.65
CA ILE A 154 4.93 13.88 16.45
C ILE A 154 4.51 13.49 15.02
N PRO A 155 5.08 14.03 13.93
CA PRO A 155 4.74 13.64 12.56
C PRO A 155 5.04 12.16 12.29
N LEU A 156 6.14 11.64 12.85
CA LEU A 156 6.54 10.24 12.65
C LEU A 156 5.53 9.28 13.27
N VAL A 157 5.09 9.56 14.51
CA VAL A 157 4.03 8.79 15.17
C VAL A 157 2.71 8.92 14.43
N LEU A 158 2.36 10.11 13.95
CA LEU A 158 1.12 10.37 13.21
C LEU A 158 1.08 9.56 11.90
N ILE A 159 2.17 9.55 11.14
CA ILE A 159 2.30 8.74 9.91
C ILE A 159 2.15 7.26 10.23
N TRP A 160 2.80 6.77 11.31
CA TRP A 160 2.69 5.37 11.75
C TRP A 160 1.25 4.97 12.09
N VAL A 161 0.53 5.81 12.83
CA VAL A 161 -0.88 5.59 13.21
C VAL A 161 -1.79 5.67 11.97
N LEU A 162 -1.57 6.64 11.09
CA LEU A 162 -2.35 6.81 9.86
C LEU A 162 -2.18 5.63 8.91
N LEU A 163 -0.94 5.16 8.70
CA LEU A 163 -0.64 3.95 7.92
C LEU A 163 -1.26 2.71 8.55
N GLY A 164 -1.15 2.56 9.87
CA GLY A 164 -1.80 1.47 10.60
C GLY A 164 -3.32 1.46 10.42
N PHE A 165 -3.96 2.62 10.48
CA PHE A 165 -5.40 2.78 10.27
C PHE A 165 -5.81 2.53 8.80
N LEU A 166 -5.03 3.05 7.84
CA LEU A 166 -5.28 2.85 6.41
C LEU A 166 -5.15 1.38 6.03
N MET A 167 -4.11 0.68 6.52
CA MET A 167 -3.94 -0.77 6.32
C MET A 167 -5.07 -1.58 6.95
N LYS A 168 -5.65 -1.10 8.06
CA LYS A 168 -6.81 -1.74 8.69
C LYS A 168 -8.11 -1.51 7.91
N ARG A 169 -8.23 -0.41 7.17
CA ARG A 169 -9.41 -0.05 6.37
C ARG A 169 -9.35 -0.58 4.93
N MET A 170 -8.17 -0.70 4.33
CA MET A 170 -7.94 -1.27 2.99
C MET A 170 -7.70 -2.79 3.02
N GLY A 171 -8.43 -3.52 3.87
CA GLY A 171 -8.47 -4.98 3.78
C GLY A 171 -7.10 -5.66 3.88
N GLY A 172 -6.36 -5.39 4.96
CA GLY A 172 -5.28 -6.27 5.41
C GLY A 172 -4.01 -6.28 4.55
N GLY A 173 -3.08 -5.40 4.89
CA GLY A 173 -1.66 -5.56 4.62
C GLY A 173 -1.22 -5.25 3.18
N ALA A 174 -0.03 -4.68 3.07
CA ALA A 174 0.64 -4.31 1.82
C ALA A 174 1.03 -5.54 0.96
N MET A 175 0.05 -6.29 0.45
CA MET A 175 0.25 -7.48 -0.39
C MET A 175 -0.75 -7.54 -1.56
N GLY A 176 -0.74 -6.49 -2.38
CA GLY A 176 -1.52 -6.41 -3.61
C GLY A 176 -0.73 -6.72 -4.90
N VAL A 177 0.58 -6.95 -4.84
CA VAL A 177 1.42 -7.17 -6.01
C VAL A 177 1.96 -8.59 -5.97
N GLY A 178 1.44 -9.48 -6.82
CA GLY A 178 1.97 -10.84 -6.99
C GLY A 178 0.95 -11.98 -7.20
N LYS A 179 -0.36 -11.72 -7.18
CA LYS A 179 -1.33 -12.76 -7.56
C LYS A 179 -1.34 -12.93 -9.08
N SER A 180 -0.58 -13.91 -9.57
CA SER A 180 -0.84 -14.55 -10.87
C SER A 180 -2.34 -14.87 -10.95
N ASN A 181 -3.01 -14.32 -11.97
CA ASN A 181 -4.43 -14.50 -12.23
C ASN A 181 -4.71 -15.84 -12.92
N ALA A 182 -3.98 -16.91 -12.58
CA ALA A 182 -4.35 -18.25 -13.03
C ALA A 182 -5.65 -18.65 -12.33
N LYS A 183 -6.78 -18.41 -12.99
CA LYS A 183 -8.09 -18.88 -12.55
C LYS A 183 -8.13 -20.39 -12.73
N VAL A 184 -7.63 -21.13 -11.74
CA VAL A 184 -7.90 -22.56 -11.61
C VAL A 184 -9.40 -22.70 -11.35
N TYR A 185 -10.18 -22.98 -12.39
CA TYR A 185 -11.60 -23.26 -12.23
C TYR A 185 -11.73 -24.63 -11.57
N VAL A 186 -11.92 -24.63 -10.24
CA VAL A 186 -12.25 -25.82 -9.47
C VAL A 186 -13.77 -25.96 -9.45
N GLU A 187 -14.31 -26.70 -10.43
CA GLU A 187 -15.70 -27.18 -10.31
C GLU A 187 -15.70 -28.31 -9.28
N LYS A 188 -16.31 -28.05 -8.10
CA LYS A 188 -16.44 -29.06 -7.03
C LYS A 188 -17.11 -30.35 -7.53
N GLN A 189 -18.02 -30.24 -8.50
CA GLN A 189 -18.65 -31.33 -9.24
C GLN A 189 -19.02 -30.81 -10.62
N THR A 190 -18.70 -31.55 -11.69
CA THR A 190 -18.97 -31.14 -13.08
C THR A 190 -20.46 -31.20 -13.44
N GLY A 191 -21.25 -32.02 -12.73
CA GLY A 191 -22.67 -32.25 -13.00
C GLY A 191 -22.95 -32.98 -14.33
N VAL A 192 -21.91 -33.41 -15.04
CA VAL A 192 -21.97 -34.10 -16.33
C VAL A 192 -21.55 -35.55 -16.14
N THR A 193 -22.29 -36.49 -16.72
CA THR A 193 -22.09 -37.95 -16.64
C THR A 193 -21.93 -38.57 -18.03
N PHE A 194 -21.63 -39.86 -18.14
CA PHE A 194 -21.52 -40.52 -19.45
C PHE A 194 -22.84 -40.54 -20.22
N LYS A 195 -23.98 -40.35 -19.52
CA LYS A 195 -25.30 -40.22 -20.14
C LYS A 195 -25.43 -38.93 -20.95
N ASP A 196 -24.68 -37.89 -20.59
CA ASP A 196 -24.71 -36.58 -21.24
C ASP A 196 -23.77 -36.52 -22.47
N VAL A 197 -23.01 -37.58 -22.71
CA VAL A 197 -22.15 -37.72 -23.90
C VAL A 197 -22.82 -38.65 -24.89
N ALA A 198 -23.12 -38.16 -26.09
CA ALA A 198 -23.68 -39.00 -27.17
C ALA A 198 -22.57 -39.73 -27.95
N GLY A 199 -22.78 -41.02 -28.24
CA GLY A 199 -21.83 -41.86 -28.99
C GLY A 199 -20.50 -42.11 -28.27
N GLN A 200 -19.43 -42.35 -29.05
CA GLN A 200 -18.06 -42.61 -28.55
C GLN A 200 -17.99 -43.82 -27.61
N ASP A 201 -18.71 -44.89 -27.94
CA ASP A 201 -18.90 -46.05 -27.06
C ASP A 201 -17.56 -46.74 -26.72
N GLU A 202 -16.65 -46.84 -27.69
CA GLU A 202 -15.28 -47.36 -27.50
C GLU A 202 -14.47 -46.52 -26.49
N ALA A 203 -14.60 -45.19 -26.56
CA ALA A 203 -13.90 -44.28 -25.66
C ALA A 203 -14.52 -44.29 -24.25
N LYS A 204 -15.84 -44.42 -24.14
CA LYS A 204 -16.53 -44.57 -22.85
C LYS A 204 -16.14 -45.87 -22.17
N GLU A 205 -16.06 -46.98 -22.90
CA GLU A 205 -15.63 -48.28 -22.35
C GLU A 205 -14.21 -48.19 -21.80
N SER A 206 -13.28 -47.61 -22.56
CA SER A 206 -11.89 -47.41 -22.13
C SER A 206 -11.79 -46.49 -20.91
N LEU A 207 -12.61 -45.44 -20.84
CA LEU A 207 -12.63 -44.50 -19.72
C LEU A 207 -13.40 -45.04 -18.51
N GLN A 208 -14.28 -46.04 -18.67
CA GLN A 208 -14.95 -46.73 -17.57
C GLN A 208 -13.94 -47.44 -16.66
N GLU A 209 -12.86 -47.98 -17.23
CA GLU A 209 -11.74 -48.54 -16.47
C GLU A 209 -11.04 -47.46 -15.63
N VAL A 210 -10.84 -46.27 -16.21
CA VAL A 210 -10.27 -45.12 -15.48
C VAL A 210 -11.20 -44.68 -14.35
N VAL A 211 -12.52 -44.76 -14.53
CA VAL A 211 -13.50 -44.47 -13.48
C VAL A 211 -13.47 -45.52 -12.36
N ASP A 212 -13.40 -46.83 -12.65
CA ASP A 212 -13.26 -47.87 -11.61
C ASP A 212 -11.92 -47.71 -10.86
N PHE A 213 -10.87 -47.35 -11.60
CA PHE A 213 -9.58 -47.02 -11.03
C PHE A 213 -9.65 -45.84 -10.05
N LEU A 214 -10.36 -44.76 -10.40
CA LEU A 214 -10.54 -43.59 -9.51
C LEU A 214 -11.40 -43.92 -8.27
N HIS A 215 -12.35 -44.85 -8.36
CA HIS A 215 -13.16 -45.28 -7.22
C HIS A 215 -12.41 -46.21 -6.26
N ASN A 216 -11.64 -47.17 -6.80
CA ASN A 216 -11.03 -48.26 -6.04
C ASN A 216 -9.52 -48.40 -6.29
N PRO A 217 -8.70 -47.37 -6.04
CA PRO A 217 -7.27 -47.41 -6.37
C PRO A 217 -6.49 -48.51 -5.63
N LYS A 218 -6.97 -48.92 -4.43
CA LYS A 218 -6.34 -49.97 -3.61
C LYS A 218 -6.38 -51.35 -4.29
N LYS A 219 -7.51 -51.71 -4.89
CA LYS A 219 -7.71 -52.99 -5.61
C LYS A 219 -6.65 -53.19 -6.70
N TYR A 220 -6.32 -52.13 -7.43
CA TYR A 220 -5.32 -52.16 -8.50
C TYR A 220 -3.87 -52.12 -7.96
N SER A 221 -3.63 -51.40 -6.87
CA SER A 221 -2.31 -51.36 -6.24
C SER A 221 -1.92 -52.68 -5.57
N GLU A 222 -2.87 -53.43 -5.01
CA GLU A 222 -2.64 -54.72 -4.33
C GLU A 222 -2.20 -55.83 -5.30
N ILE A 223 -2.70 -55.79 -6.54
CA ILE A 223 -2.30 -56.71 -7.62
C ILE A 223 -1.04 -56.24 -8.38
N GLY A 224 -0.40 -55.15 -7.93
CA GLY A 224 0.80 -54.59 -8.55
C GLY A 224 0.57 -53.90 -9.90
N ALA A 225 -0.68 -53.57 -10.24
CA ALA A 225 -0.97 -52.86 -11.49
C ALA A 225 -0.46 -51.42 -11.42
N LYS A 226 0.16 -50.95 -12.51
CA LYS A 226 0.64 -49.56 -12.63
C LYS A 226 -0.52 -48.64 -12.98
N LEU A 227 -0.73 -47.65 -12.13
CA LEU A 227 -1.77 -46.63 -12.32
C LEU A 227 -1.49 -45.78 -13.56
N PRO A 228 -2.47 -45.61 -14.48
CA PRO A 228 -2.31 -44.67 -15.59
C PRO A 228 -2.19 -43.25 -15.03
N LYS A 229 -1.10 -42.57 -15.39
CA LYS A 229 -0.81 -41.21 -14.90
C LYS A 229 -1.54 -40.11 -15.67
N GLY A 230 -2.09 -40.44 -16.84
CA GLY A 230 -2.81 -39.50 -17.68
C GLY A 230 -3.35 -40.19 -18.93
N ALA A 231 -4.37 -39.58 -19.53
CA ALA A 231 -4.94 -40.00 -20.81
C ALA A 231 -4.92 -38.78 -21.75
N LEU A 232 -4.52 -39.01 -23.00
CA LEU A 232 -4.53 -37.98 -24.03
C LEU A 232 -5.71 -38.24 -24.97
N LEU A 233 -6.71 -37.35 -24.93
CA LEU A 233 -7.84 -37.40 -25.86
C LEU A 233 -7.47 -36.63 -27.14
N VAL A 234 -7.40 -37.31 -28.28
CA VAL A 234 -7.05 -36.72 -29.57
C VAL A 234 -8.25 -36.76 -30.51
N GLY A 235 -8.45 -35.69 -31.28
CA GLY A 235 -9.47 -35.63 -32.31
C GLY A 235 -9.76 -34.21 -32.78
N PRO A 236 -10.49 -34.03 -33.90
CA PRO A 236 -10.88 -32.72 -34.43
C PRO A 236 -11.53 -31.81 -33.38
N PRO A 237 -11.47 -30.47 -33.52
CA PRO A 237 -12.18 -29.57 -32.61
C PRO A 237 -13.69 -29.86 -32.61
N GLY A 238 -14.35 -29.70 -31.46
CA GLY A 238 -15.81 -29.92 -31.33
C GLY A 238 -16.26 -31.37 -31.10
N THR A 239 -15.37 -32.36 -31.06
CA THR A 239 -15.73 -33.78 -30.85
C THR A 239 -15.99 -34.18 -29.39
N GLY A 240 -16.26 -33.21 -28.50
CA GLY A 240 -16.64 -33.51 -27.11
C GLY A 240 -15.52 -34.00 -26.18
N LYS A 241 -14.23 -33.84 -26.53
CA LYS A 241 -13.09 -34.26 -25.68
C LYS A 241 -13.17 -33.70 -24.25
N THR A 242 -13.39 -32.39 -24.10
CA THR A 242 -13.53 -31.74 -22.79
C THR A 242 -14.80 -32.20 -22.06
N LEU A 243 -15.88 -32.45 -22.81
CA LEU A 243 -17.14 -32.96 -22.25
C LEU A 243 -16.97 -34.37 -21.70
N LEU A 244 -16.25 -35.23 -22.42
CA LEU A 244 -15.92 -36.60 -22.01
C LEU A 244 -15.01 -36.59 -20.77
N ALA A 245 -14.02 -35.70 -20.70
CA ALA A 245 -13.19 -35.53 -19.50
C ALA A 245 -14.01 -35.06 -18.27
N LYS A 246 -14.97 -34.16 -18.47
CA LYS A 246 -15.91 -33.74 -17.42
C LYS A 246 -16.84 -34.87 -16.98
N ALA A 247 -17.28 -35.70 -17.92
CA ALA A 247 -18.12 -36.87 -17.65
C ALA A 247 -17.38 -37.92 -16.81
N VAL A 248 -16.10 -38.21 -17.10
CA VAL A 248 -15.27 -39.12 -16.30
C VAL A 248 -15.18 -38.65 -14.84
N ALA A 249 -14.94 -37.35 -14.63
CA ALA A 249 -14.87 -36.80 -13.28
C ALA A 249 -16.23 -36.84 -12.55
N GLY A 250 -17.33 -36.62 -13.28
CA GLY A 250 -18.68 -36.71 -12.74
C GLY A 250 -19.10 -38.13 -12.37
N GLU A 251 -18.76 -39.12 -13.20
CA GLU A 251 -18.97 -40.55 -12.92
C GLU A 251 -18.15 -41.01 -11.72
N ALA A 252 -16.89 -40.58 -11.63
CA ALA A 252 -16.00 -40.86 -10.50
C ALA A 252 -16.31 -40.06 -9.23
N LYS A 253 -17.19 -39.05 -9.32
CA LYS A 253 -17.50 -38.09 -8.24
C LYS A 253 -16.24 -37.44 -7.64
N VAL A 254 -15.25 -37.16 -8.48
CA VAL A 254 -14.00 -36.50 -8.08
C VAL A 254 -13.97 -35.05 -8.59
N PRO A 255 -13.22 -34.14 -7.93
CA PRO A 255 -13.04 -32.79 -8.42
C PRO A 255 -12.42 -32.74 -9.82
N PHE A 256 -12.90 -31.82 -10.66
CA PHE A 256 -12.36 -31.61 -12.01
C PHE A 256 -11.59 -30.30 -12.07
N PHE A 257 -10.32 -30.36 -12.48
CA PHE A 257 -9.45 -29.21 -12.68
C PHE A 257 -9.24 -28.99 -14.18
N SER A 258 -9.56 -27.79 -14.66
CA SER A 258 -9.38 -27.41 -16.06
C SER A 258 -8.37 -26.26 -16.17
N LEU A 259 -7.33 -26.47 -16.96
CA LEU A 259 -6.30 -25.48 -17.30
C LEU A 259 -6.04 -25.56 -18.80
N ALA A 260 -5.94 -24.41 -19.47
CA ALA A 260 -5.49 -24.40 -20.86
C ALA A 260 -3.96 -24.46 -20.90
N GLY A 261 -3.41 -25.13 -21.93
CA GLY A 261 -1.95 -25.18 -22.12
C GLY A 261 -1.33 -23.80 -22.34
N SER A 262 -2.09 -22.84 -22.86
CA SER A 262 -1.71 -21.43 -22.95
C SER A 262 -1.46 -20.81 -21.57
N ASP A 263 -2.31 -21.13 -20.59
CA ASP A 263 -2.21 -20.61 -19.21
C ASP A 263 -0.96 -21.18 -18.52
N PHE A 264 -0.55 -22.40 -18.90
CA PHE A 264 0.68 -23.03 -18.42
C PHE A 264 1.94 -22.29 -18.91
N VAL A 265 1.96 -21.76 -20.14
CA VAL A 265 3.12 -20.99 -20.64
C VAL A 265 3.26 -19.66 -19.89
N GLU A 266 2.16 -18.96 -19.62
CA GLU A 266 2.19 -17.73 -18.81
C GLU A 266 2.68 -17.99 -17.38
N MET A 267 2.33 -19.14 -16.78
CA MET A 267 2.79 -19.55 -15.45
C MET A 267 4.29 -19.82 -15.35
N PHE A 268 4.98 -20.17 -16.44
CA PHE A 268 6.42 -20.48 -16.42
C PHE A 268 7.31 -19.37 -17.02
N VAL A 269 6.79 -18.55 -17.94
CA VAL A 269 7.58 -17.52 -18.64
C VAL A 269 7.54 -16.16 -17.92
N GLY A 270 6.59 -15.95 -17.00
CA GLY A 270 6.42 -14.70 -16.23
C GLY A 270 7.03 -14.67 -14.82
N VAL A 271 7.83 -15.67 -14.43
CA VAL A 271 8.41 -15.78 -13.06
C VAL A 271 9.94 -15.55 -13.06
N GLY A 272 10.47 -14.87 -14.08
CA GLY A 272 11.92 -14.72 -14.29
C GLY A 272 12.37 -13.33 -14.74
N ALA A 273 11.66 -12.26 -14.38
CA ALA A 273 12.11 -10.88 -14.53
C ALA A 273 11.64 -10.03 -13.34
#